data_AF-A0AAW1K9T5-F1
#
_entry.id   AF-A0AAW1K9T5-F1
#
_cell.length_a   1.000
_cell.length_b   1.000
_cell.length_c   1.000
_cell.angle_alpha   90.00
_cell.angle_beta   90.00
_cell.angle_gamma   90.00
#
_symmetry.space_group_name_H-M   'P 1'
#
loop_
_entity.id
_entity.type
_entity.pdbx_description
1 polymer ?
#
loop_
_entity_poly.entity_id
_entity_poly.type
_entity_poly.pdbx_seq_one_letter_code
_entity_poly.pdbx_strand_id
1 'polypeptide(L)'
;MVILFGNPSLTQDYVVAAIYSATNNLAIWKASSGAEKKWIYLDDVGKDLAVDRHYTDVIEYKGLIYAASATMGIISIDPFNTAGNNGIVIKEIIRSPFIFRTPTYLAESSKGNLFIIRRIKELGDYYWHNTLQFEV
;
A
#
# COMPACT_ATOMS: atom_id res chain seq x y z
N MET A 1 0.04 2.31 -10.94
CA MET A 1 1.43 2.12 -10.47
C MET A 1 1.62 0.64 -10.13
N VAL A 2 2.79 0.06 -10.35
CA VAL A 2 3.04 -1.38 -10.13
C VAL A 2 4.35 -1.55 -9.38
N ILE A 3 4.35 -2.41 -8.37
CA ILE A 3 5.57 -2.88 -7.71
C ILE A 3 5.70 -4.39 -7.84
N LEU A 4 6.94 -4.85 -7.95
CA LEU A 4 7.30 -6.26 -7.91
C LEU A 4 8.13 -6.48 -6.65
N PHE A 5 7.64 -7.38 -5.79
CA PHE A 5 8.31 -7.79 -4.56
C PHE A 5 8.54 -9.31 -4.62
N GLY A 6 9.77 -9.75 -4.38
CA GLY A 6 10.10 -11.17 -4.28
C GLY A 6 10.38 -11.55 -2.84
N ASN A 7 9.95 -12.74 -2.40
CA ASN A 7 10.47 -13.31 -1.16
C ASN A 7 11.95 -13.66 -1.40
N PRO A 8 12.91 -12.98 -0.75
CA PRO A 8 14.34 -13.23 -1.00
C PRO A 8 14.76 -14.66 -0.63
N SER A 9 14.00 -15.34 0.23
CA SER A 9 14.24 -16.73 0.62
C SER A 9 13.69 -17.76 -0.39
N LEU A 10 12.82 -17.35 -1.33
CA LEU A 10 12.11 -18.24 -2.25
C LEU A 10 12.04 -17.63 -3.65
N THR A 11 12.95 -18.05 -4.53
CA THR A 11 13.14 -17.47 -5.88
C THR A 11 11.96 -17.66 -6.85
N GLN A 12 10.91 -18.40 -6.46
CA GLN A 12 9.69 -18.62 -7.24
C GLN A 12 8.45 -17.93 -6.65
N ASP A 13 8.55 -17.42 -5.42
CA ASP A 13 7.45 -16.80 -4.71
C ASP A 13 7.60 -15.29 -4.74
N TYR A 14 6.98 -14.67 -5.74
CA TYR A 14 6.93 -13.22 -5.89
C TYR A 14 5.50 -12.72 -5.91
N VAL A 15 5.35 -11.47 -5.50
CA VAL A 15 4.08 -10.77 -5.38
C VAL A 15 4.18 -9.49 -6.19
N VAL A 16 3.15 -9.24 -6.98
CA VAL A 16 2.96 -7.98 -7.69
C VAL A 16 1.83 -7.25 -6.99
N ALA A 17 2.07 -6.01 -6.57
CA ALA A 17 1.00 -5.12 -6.15
C ALA A 17 0.79 -4.04 -7.20
N ALA A 18 -0.47 -3.80 -7.55
CA ALA A 18 -0.83 -2.85 -8.58
C ALA A 18 -1.97 -1.96 -8.12
N ILE A 19 -1.78 -0.65 -8.30
CA ILE A 19 -2.86 0.32 -8.27
C ILE A 19 -3.49 0.35 -9.66
N TYR A 20 -4.77 0.00 -9.73
CA TYR A 20 -5.55 -0.14 -10.97
C TYR A 20 -6.84 0.68 -10.92
N SER A 21 -7.51 0.75 -12.08
CA SER A 21 -8.77 1.48 -12.30
C SER A 21 -8.68 3.00 -12.15
N ALA A 22 -9.73 3.70 -12.59
CA ALA A 22 -9.86 5.15 -12.42
C ALA A 22 -10.12 5.55 -10.95
N THR A 23 -10.55 4.63 -10.10
CA THR A 23 -10.72 4.86 -8.66
C THR A 23 -9.45 4.58 -7.87
N ASN A 24 -8.37 4.11 -8.52
CA ASN A 24 -7.12 3.74 -7.87
C ASN A 24 -7.32 2.67 -6.78
N ASN A 25 -7.89 1.53 -7.15
CA ASN A 25 -8.01 0.36 -6.28
C ASN A 25 -6.67 -0.38 -6.19
N LEU A 26 -6.48 -1.19 -5.16
CA LEU A 26 -5.29 -2.03 -5.00
C LEU A 26 -5.61 -3.50 -5.31
N ALA A 27 -4.75 -4.14 -6.07
CA ALA A 27 -4.78 -5.57 -6.33
C ALA A 27 -3.42 -6.20 -6.07
N ILE A 28 -3.43 -7.45 -5.62
CA ILE A 28 -2.24 -8.25 -5.36
C ILE A 28 -2.30 -9.51 -6.21
N TRP A 29 -1.23 -9.80 -6.94
CA TRP A 29 -1.05 -11.06 -7.64
C TRP A 29 0.13 -11.81 -7.03
N LYS A 30 -0.07 -13.09 -6.74
CA LYS A 30 0.95 -13.95 -6.16
C LYS A 30 1.35 -15.04 -7.16
N ALA A 31 2.61 -15.06 -7.52
CA ALA A 31 3.23 -16.28 -8.04
C ALA A 31 3.56 -17.13 -6.83
N SER A 32 2.94 -18.29 -6.72
CA SER A 32 3.44 -19.34 -5.84
C SER A 32 3.45 -20.67 -6.59
N SER A 33 4.45 -21.48 -6.29
CA SER A 33 4.54 -22.84 -6.85
C SER A 33 3.38 -23.68 -6.33
N GLY A 34 2.48 -24.12 -7.22
CA GLY A 34 1.40 -25.05 -6.90
C GLY A 34 0.04 -24.45 -6.49
N ALA A 35 -0.10 -23.11 -6.39
CA ALA A 35 -1.40 -22.47 -6.20
C ALA A 35 -1.92 -21.84 -7.49
N GLU A 36 -3.24 -21.71 -7.61
CA GLU A 36 -3.88 -21.05 -8.73
C GLU A 36 -3.48 -19.56 -8.77
N LYS A 37 -2.80 -19.16 -9.85
CA LYS A 37 -2.34 -17.78 -10.06
C LYS A 37 -3.54 -16.87 -10.34
N LYS A 38 -3.97 -16.11 -9.33
CA LYS A 38 -5.08 -15.17 -9.46
C LYS A 38 -4.76 -13.82 -8.85
N TRP A 39 -5.41 -12.79 -9.38
CA TRP A 39 -5.46 -11.48 -8.74
C TRP A 39 -6.38 -11.53 -7.53
N ILE A 40 -5.92 -10.97 -6.44
CA ILE A 40 -6.67 -10.72 -5.22
C ILE A 40 -6.95 -9.23 -5.20
N TYR A 41 -8.19 -8.86 -5.44
CA TYR A 41 -8.62 -7.47 -5.45
C TYR A 41 -9.04 -7.07 -4.04
N LEU A 42 -8.49 -5.99 -3.50
CA LEU A 42 -8.75 -5.57 -2.13
C LEU A 42 -10.08 -4.85 -1.95
N ASP A 43 -10.75 -4.46 -3.04
CA ASP A 43 -12.13 -3.96 -3.02
C ASP A 43 -13.14 -5.01 -2.51
N ASP A 44 -12.78 -6.30 -2.60
CA ASP A 44 -13.56 -7.44 -2.12
C ASP A 44 -13.14 -7.93 -0.72
N VAL A 45 -12.07 -7.37 -0.14
CA VAL A 45 -11.47 -7.84 1.13
C VAL A 45 -11.93 -6.96 2.29
N GLY A 46 -13.17 -7.16 2.75
CA GLY A 46 -13.67 -6.62 4.01
C GLY A 46 -14.34 -5.24 3.93
N LYS A 47 -15.47 -5.10 4.66
CA LYS A 47 -16.31 -3.89 4.64
C LYS A 47 -15.59 -2.64 5.16
N ASP A 48 -14.63 -2.81 6.07
CA ASP A 48 -13.90 -1.70 6.69
C ASP A 48 -12.85 -1.04 5.77
N LEU A 49 -12.51 -1.70 4.65
CA LEU A 49 -11.63 -1.20 3.60
C LEU A 49 -12.38 -0.76 2.34
N ALA A 50 -13.61 -1.27 2.16
CA ALA A 50 -14.44 -1.00 1.00
C ALA A 50 -14.75 0.50 0.82
N VAL A 51 -14.61 1.29 1.89
CA VAL A 51 -15.00 2.69 1.98
C VAL A 51 -14.00 3.65 1.32
N ASP A 52 -12.73 3.25 1.14
CA ASP A 52 -11.67 4.19 0.74
C ASP A 52 -10.79 3.68 -0.39
N ARG A 53 -11.39 3.73 -1.58
CA ARG A 53 -10.81 3.36 -2.86
C ARG A 53 -10.11 4.56 -3.50
N HIS A 54 -8.89 4.90 -3.06
CA HIS A 54 -8.07 5.96 -3.66
C HIS A 54 -6.58 5.82 -3.28
N TYR A 55 -6.00 4.66 -3.59
CA TYR A 55 -4.57 4.44 -3.35
C TYR A 55 -3.74 5.33 -4.28
N THR A 56 -2.74 6.02 -3.75
CA THR A 56 -1.89 6.92 -4.53
C THR A 56 -0.47 6.41 -4.68
N ASP A 57 -0.03 5.54 -3.76
CA ASP A 57 1.30 4.96 -3.78
C ASP A 57 1.30 3.59 -3.10
N VAL A 58 2.26 2.75 -3.46
CA VAL A 58 2.47 1.40 -2.93
C VAL A 58 3.97 1.05 -3.02
N ILE A 59 4.56 0.55 -1.94
CA ILE A 59 5.96 0.17 -1.86
C ILE A 59 6.10 -1.15 -1.08
N GLU A 60 7.17 -1.89 -1.34
CA GLU A 60 7.61 -2.91 -0.38
C GLU A 60 8.52 -2.29 0.66
N TYR A 61 8.32 -2.66 1.93
CA TYR A 61 9.17 -2.25 3.02
C TYR A 61 9.20 -3.35 4.09
N LYS A 62 10.40 -3.81 4.45
CA LYS A 62 10.65 -4.84 5.48
C LYS A 62 9.79 -6.11 5.31
N GLY A 63 9.57 -6.55 4.08
CA GLY A 63 8.84 -7.78 3.77
C GLY A 63 7.32 -7.65 3.75
N LEU A 64 6.78 -6.44 3.90
CA LEU A 64 5.36 -6.13 3.77
C LEU A 64 5.12 -5.17 2.61
N ILE A 65 3.90 -5.22 2.06
CA ILE A 65 3.44 -4.24 1.08
C ILE A 65 2.73 -3.12 1.83
N TYR A 66 3.22 -1.90 1.69
CA TYR A 66 2.59 -0.70 2.22
C TYR A 66 1.90 0.05 1.11
N ALA A 67 0.63 0.42 1.31
CA ALA A 67 -0.12 1.22 0.36
C ALA A 67 -0.69 2.47 1.04
N ALA A 68 -0.45 3.63 0.43
CA ALA A 68 -0.96 4.91 0.90
C ALA A 68 -2.25 5.25 0.15
N SER A 69 -3.28 5.62 0.91
CA SER A 69 -4.55 6.15 0.42
C SER A 69 -4.61 7.65 0.69
N ALA A 70 -5.15 8.40 -0.28
CA ALA A 70 -5.42 9.82 -0.10
C ALA A 70 -6.42 10.11 1.02
N THR A 71 -7.32 9.16 1.34
CA THR A 71 -8.43 9.39 2.27
C THR A 71 -8.26 8.65 3.59
N MET A 72 -7.65 7.47 3.59
CA MET A 72 -7.60 6.62 4.79
C MET A 72 -6.28 6.71 5.55
N GLY A 73 -5.14 6.93 4.89
CA GLY A 73 -3.81 6.81 5.51
C GLY A 73 -3.00 5.67 4.91
N ILE A 74 -2.28 4.88 5.71
CA ILE A 74 -1.46 3.75 5.23
C ILE A 74 -2.09 2.43 5.65
N ILE A 75 -2.04 1.44 4.78
CA ILE A 75 -2.22 0.04 5.15
C ILE A 75 -0.93 -0.75 4.94
N SER A 76 -0.69 -1.74 5.79
CA SER A 76 0.36 -2.74 5.60
C SER A 76 -0.25 -4.11 5.36
N ILE A 77 0.29 -4.82 4.38
CA ILE A 77 -0.23 -6.10 3.90
C ILE A 77 0.90 -7.12 3.93
N ASP A 78 0.63 -8.25 4.55
CA ASP A 78 1.46 -9.44 4.53
C ASP A 78 0.92 -10.36 3.41
N PRO A 79 1.61 -10.41 2.25
CA PRO A 79 1.12 -11.16 1.10
C PRO A 79 1.44 -12.67 1.16
N PHE A 80 2.19 -13.10 2.18
CA PHE A 80 2.59 -14.49 2.36
C PHE A 80 1.84 -15.19 3.49
N ASN A 81 1.17 -14.44 4.35
CA ASN A 81 0.38 -15.00 5.43
C ASN A 81 -0.92 -15.64 4.96
N THR A 82 -1.02 -16.95 5.18
CA THR A 82 -2.15 -17.79 4.75
C THR A 82 -3.35 -17.76 5.70
N ALA A 83 -3.27 -17.06 6.83
CA ALA A 83 -4.36 -16.99 7.80
C ALA A 83 -5.56 -16.14 7.32
N GLY A 84 -5.39 -15.33 6.27
CA GLY A 84 -6.47 -14.51 5.71
C GLY A 84 -7.29 -15.23 4.64
N ASN A 85 -8.55 -14.83 4.48
CA ASN A 85 -9.54 -15.47 3.59
C ASN A 85 -9.12 -15.58 2.10
N ASN A 86 -8.09 -14.85 1.67
CA ASN A 86 -7.56 -14.88 0.30
C ASN A 86 -6.04 -15.13 0.24
N GLY A 87 -5.42 -15.62 1.32
CA GLY A 87 -3.98 -15.85 1.36
C GLY A 87 -3.12 -14.59 1.49
N ILE A 88 -3.74 -13.48 1.93
CA ILE A 88 -3.10 -12.24 2.37
C ILE A 88 -3.71 -11.80 3.71
N VAL A 89 -2.95 -11.08 4.52
CA VAL A 89 -3.43 -10.49 5.78
C VAL A 89 -3.10 -9.01 5.81
N ILE A 90 -4.07 -8.18 6.19
CA ILE A 90 -3.81 -6.77 6.50
C ILE A 90 -3.35 -6.69 7.95
N LYS A 91 -2.14 -6.21 8.14
CA LYS A 91 -1.48 -6.17 9.45
C LYS A 91 -1.84 -4.91 10.22
N GLU A 92 -1.86 -3.77 9.54
CA GLU A 92 -2.09 -2.48 10.17
C GLU A 92 -2.84 -1.53 9.25
N ILE A 93 -3.68 -0.67 9.85
CA ILE A 93 -4.33 0.46 9.20
C ILE A 93 -3.99 1.70 10.03
N ILE A 94 -3.02 2.48 9.55
CA ILE A 94 -2.67 3.76 10.17
C ILE A 94 -3.56 4.82 9.57
N ARG A 95 -4.62 5.19 10.31
CA ARG A 95 -5.57 6.18 9.84
C ARG A 95 -4.99 7.58 9.90
N SER A 96 -5.16 8.32 8.81
CA SER A 96 -4.91 9.75 8.84
C SER A 96 -6.10 10.46 9.51
N PRO A 97 -5.87 11.43 10.42
CA PRO A 97 -6.93 12.27 10.96
C PRO A 97 -7.46 13.29 9.93
N PHE A 98 -6.91 13.32 8.72
CA PHE A 98 -7.29 14.25 7.66
C PHE A 98 -7.57 13.51 6.36
N ILE A 99 -8.64 13.92 5.66
CA ILE A 99 -8.94 13.51 4.28
C ILE A 99 -8.11 14.36 3.34
N PHE A 100 -7.30 13.74 2.48
CA PHE A 100 -6.47 14.47 1.51
C PHE A 100 -7.04 14.37 0.11
N ARG A 101 -6.93 15.48 -0.63
CA ARG A 101 -7.29 15.57 -2.05
C ARG A 101 -6.07 15.58 -2.97
N THR A 102 -4.87 15.41 -2.43
CA THR A 102 -3.60 15.40 -3.18
C THR A 102 -2.91 14.04 -3.09
N PRO A 103 -2.11 13.67 -4.12
CA PRO A 103 -1.34 12.45 -4.09
C PRO A 103 -0.44 12.36 -2.86
N THR A 104 -0.45 11.19 -2.23
CA THR A 104 0.37 10.84 -1.08
C THR A 104 1.41 9.81 -1.52
N TYR A 105 2.68 10.03 -1.20
CA TYR A 105 3.80 9.18 -1.60
C TYR A 105 4.40 8.47 -0.39
N LEU A 106 4.93 7.27 -0.62
CA LEU A 106 5.69 6.50 0.34
C LEU A 106 7.17 6.54 -0.04
N ALA A 107 8.03 6.75 0.94
CA ALA A 107 9.46 6.76 0.73
C ALA A 107 10.19 6.10 1.90
N GLU A 108 11.19 5.28 1.59
CA GLU A 108 12.14 4.78 2.56
C GLU A 108 13.36 5.72 2.61
N SER A 109 13.78 6.08 3.83
CA SER A 109 15.04 6.82 4.01
C SER A 109 16.25 5.90 4.02
N SER A 110 17.44 6.48 3.86
CA SER A 110 18.71 5.76 4.00
C SER A 110 18.95 5.13 5.38
N LYS A 111 18.17 5.51 6.40
CA LYS A 111 18.21 4.90 7.74
C LYS A 111 17.23 3.74 7.89
N GLY A 112 16.49 3.39 6.84
CA GLY A 112 15.49 2.31 6.87
C GLY A 112 14.21 2.69 7.60
N ASN A 113 13.85 3.98 7.62
CA ASN A 113 12.56 4.47 8.11
C ASN A 113 11.60 4.75 6.95
N LEU A 114 10.32 4.41 7.13
CA LEU A 114 9.25 4.68 6.17
C LEU A 114 8.60 6.05 6.44
N PHE A 115 8.42 6.83 5.38
CA PHE A 115 7.81 8.15 5.42
C PHE A 115 6.62 8.22 4.49
N ILE A 116 5.64 9.01 4.92
CA ILE A 116 4.67 9.59 3.99
C ILE A 116 5.16 10.98 3.58
N ILE A 117 5.29 11.17 2.27
CA ILE A 117 5.58 12.47 1.65
C ILE A 117 4.31 13.00 1.00
N ARG A 118 4.00 14.28 1.23
CA ARG A 118 2.80 14.92 0.72
C ARG A 118 3.11 16.23 0.04
N ARG A 119 2.38 16.51 -1.05
CA ARG A 119 2.29 17.85 -1.63
C ARG A 119 1.08 18.56 -1.05
N ILE A 120 1.32 19.64 -0.31
CA ILE A 120 0.26 20.56 0.14
C ILE A 120 0.24 21.74 -0.81
N LYS A 121 -0.95 22.10 -1.30
CA LYS A 121 -1.18 23.31 -2.08
C LYS A 121 -2.14 24.20 -1.30
N GLU A 122 -1.61 25.19 -0.60
CA GLU A 122 -2.42 26.27 -0.04
C GLU A 122 -2.70 27.32 -1.12
N LEU A 123 -3.89 27.91 -1.07
CA LEU A 123 -4.30 28.99 -1.98
C LEU A 123 -3.60 30.29 -1.54
N GLY A 124 -2.53 30.66 -2.25
CA GLY A 124 -1.76 31.87 -2.01
C GLY A 124 -0.32 31.53 -1.64
N ASP A 125 0.50 31.37 -2.68
CA ASP A 125 1.97 31.34 -2.67
C ASP A 125 2.65 30.80 -1.40
N TYR A 126 2.98 29.50 -1.37
CA TYR A 126 4.21 28.87 -0.82
C TYR A 126 4.04 27.33 -0.80
N TYR A 127 5.09 26.58 -1.13
CA TYR A 127 5.09 25.11 -1.12
C TYR A 127 5.63 24.57 0.21
N TRP A 128 4.84 23.78 0.92
CA TRP A 128 5.30 23.05 2.12
C TRP A 128 5.22 21.54 1.91
N HIS A 129 6.29 20.86 2.31
CA HIS A 129 6.35 19.40 2.43
C HIS A 129 6.04 19.05 3.88
N ASN A 130 4.87 18.47 4.16
CA ASN A 130 4.67 17.81 5.44
C ASN A 130 5.16 16.37 5.29
N THR A 131 6.27 16.09 5.96
CA THR A 131 6.79 14.74 6.15
C THR A 131 6.21 14.21 7.45
N LEU A 132 5.28 13.25 7.37
CA LEU A 132 4.90 12.47 8.54
C LEU A 132 5.79 11.24 8.57
N GLN A 133 6.64 11.19 9.59
CA GLN A 133 7.38 9.98 9.93
C GLN A 133 6.43 9.03 10.64
N PHE A 134 6.39 7.79 10.17
CA PHE A 134 5.79 6.71 10.92
C PHE A 134 6.94 5.83 11.42
N GLU A 135 7.04 5.69 12.73
CA GLU A 135 7.84 4.61 13.29
C GLU A 135 6.98 3.35 13.20
N VAL A 136 7.29 2.51 12.20
CA VAL A 136 6.69 1.19 12.00
C VAL A 136 7.74 0.12 12.27
#